data_AF-A0A661TS09-F1
#
_entry.id   AF-A0A661TS09-F1
#
_cell.length_a   1.000
_cell.length_b   1.000
_cell.length_c   1.000
_cell.angle_alpha   90.00
_cell.angle_beta   90.00
_cell.angle_gamma   90.00
#
_symmetry.space_group_name_H-M   'P 1'
#
loop_
_entity.id
_entity.type
_entity.pdbx_description
1 polymer ?
#
loop_
_entity_poly.entity_id
_entity_poly.type
_entity_poly.pdbx_seq_one_letter_code
_entity_poly.pdbx_strand_id
1 'polypeptide(L)'
;MVLKHGTKGYKNVVYGKVDVYAVLEAFRVTCPAVAHAVKKMLCPGMRGDKDTVQDLKEARDAIDRSVEMEASHMDLVEALPPVDS
;
A
#
# COMPACT_ATOMS: atom_id res chain seq x y z
N MET A 1 -2.12 -10.41 12.41
CA MET A 1 -2.46 -9.24 13.25
C MET A 1 -3.80 -9.51 13.91
N VAL A 2 -3.89 -9.51 15.25
CA VAL A 2 -5.18 -9.56 15.96
C VAL A 2 -5.40 -8.17 16.55
N LEU A 3 -6.32 -7.41 15.97
CA LEU A 3 -6.68 -6.09 16.48
C LEU A 3 -7.48 -6.27 17.77
N LYS A 4 -7.11 -5.62 18.88
CA LYS A 4 -7.95 -5.57 20.09
C LYS A 4 -8.12 -4.13 20.58
N HIS A 5 -9.39 -3.80 20.79
CA HIS A 5 -10.00 -2.64 21.47
C HIS A 5 -10.07 -1.28 20.74
N GLY A 6 -11.30 -0.96 20.32
CA GLY A 6 -12.08 0.09 20.99
C GLY A 6 -12.04 1.50 20.42
N THR A 7 -12.86 1.78 19.39
CA THR A 7 -13.40 3.13 19.12
C THR A 7 -14.71 3.06 18.34
N LYS A 8 -15.63 3.94 18.72
CA LYS A 8 -16.98 4.16 18.21
C LYS A 8 -16.91 4.54 16.71
N GLY A 9 -17.32 3.67 15.78
CA GLY A 9 -17.32 4.07 14.36
C GLY A 9 -17.65 3.07 13.26
N TYR A 10 -17.56 1.76 13.48
CA TYR A 10 -17.83 0.78 12.41
C TYR A 10 -18.79 -0.30 12.93
N LYS A 11 -20.02 -0.33 12.41
CA LYS A 11 -21.10 -1.20 12.92
C LYS A 11 -20.84 -2.71 12.71
N ASN A 12 -19.79 -3.09 11.98
CA ASN A 12 -19.41 -4.48 11.70
C ASN A 12 -17.88 -4.65 11.67
N VAL A 13 -17.19 -4.47 12.81
CA VAL A 13 -15.78 -4.83 12.91
C VAL A 13 -15.66 -6.34 13.12
N VAL A 14 -15.18 -7.06 12.11
CA VAL A 14 -14.82 -8.47 12.24
C VAL A 14 -13.36 -8.55 12.73
N TYR A 15 -13.16 -9.07 13.93
CA TYR A 15 -11.84 -9.34 14.47
C TYR A 15 -11.38 -10.73 14.03
N GLY A 16 -10.24 -10.84 13.35
CA GLY A 16 -9.75 -12.13 12.84
C GLY A 16 -8.38 -12.06 12.17
N LYS A 17 -7.89 -13.22 11.69
CA LYS A 17 -6.72 -13.27 10.82
C LYS A 17 -7.14 -12.77 9.44
N VAL A 18 -6.52 -11.67 9.00
CA VAL A 18 -6.74 -11.10 7.68
C VAL A 18 -5.53 -11.43 6.81
N ASP A 19 -5.78 -11.98 5.62
CA ASP A 19 -4.76 -12.13 4.60
C ASP A 19 -4.54 -10.77 3.91
N VAL A 20 -3.32 -10.24 4.04
CA VAL A 20 -2.94 -8.95 3.45
C VAL A 20 -3.06 -8.97 1.93
N TYR A 21 -2.83 -10.12 1.28
CA TYR A 21 -2.93 -10.23 -0.16
C TYR A 21 -4.39 -10.10 -0.63
N ALA A 22 -5.34 -10.69 0.10
CA ALA A 22 -6.76 -10.54 -0.19
C ALA A 22 -7.24 -9.08 -0.04
N VAL A 23 -6.67 -8.32 0.92
CA VAL A 23 -6.95 -6.88 1.06
C VAL A 23 -6.41 -6.10 -0.14
N LEU A 24 -5.16 -6.36 -0.54
CA LEU A 24 -4.58 -5.71 -1.72
C LEU A 24 -5.41 -5.97 -2.98
N GLU A 25 -5.89 -7.20 -3.16
CA GLU A 25 -6.77 -7.58 -4.26
C GLU A 25 -8.14 -6.89 -4.17
N ALA A 26 -8.77 -6.89 -2.99
CA ALA A 26 -10.08 -6.26 -2.78
C ALA A 26 -10.07 -4.75 -3.10
N PHE A 27 -8.96 -4.07 -2.83
CA PHE A 27 -8.76 -2.66 -3.15
C PHE A 27 -8.11 -2.43 -4.52
N ARG A 28 -7.89 -3.49 -5.31
CA ARG A 28 -7.23 -3.45 -6.63
C ARG A 28 -5.91 -2.69 -6.61
N VAL A 29 -5.09 -2.93 -5.59
CA VAL A 29 -3.75 -2.34 -5.51
C VAL A 29 -2.87 -3.01 -6.57
N THR A 30 -2.71 -2.34 -7.70
CA THR A 30 -1.95 -2.84 -8.86
C THR A 30 -0.48 -2.43 -8.83
N CYS A 31 -0.16 -1.28 -8.22
CA CYS A 31 1.21 -0.80 -8.12
C CYS A 31 2.03 -1.67 -7.13
N PRO A 32 3.11 -2.36 -7.58
CA PRO A 32 3.91 -3.20 -6.71
C PRO A 32 4.56 -2.44 -5.54
N ALA A 33 4.91 -1.16 -5.76
CA ALA A 33 5.52 -0.30 -4.76
C ALA A 33 4.50 0.05 -3.64
N VAL A 34 3.26 0.39 -4.01
CA VAL A 34 2.17 0.61 -3.05
C VAL A 34 1.85 -0.69 -2.29
N ALA A 35 1.77 -1.82 -2.98
CA ALA A 35 1.53 -3.12 -2.34
C ALA A 35 2.62 -3.47 -1.31
N HIS A 36 3.88 -3.17 -1.61
CA HIS A 36 5.01 -3.38 -0.71
C HIS A 36 4.97 -2.43 0.50
N ALA A 37 4.58 -1.17 0.31
CA ALA A 37 4.43 -0.21 1.39
C ALA A 37 3.30 -0.61 2.35
N VAL A 38 2.11 -0.92 1.84
CA VAL A 38 0.94 -1.35 2.65
C VAL A 38 1.26 -2.58 3.49
N LYS A 39 1.95 -3.55 2.88
CA LYS A 39 2.44 -4.76 3.56
C LYS A 39 3.26 -4.45 4.82
N LYS A 40 4.09 -3.41 4.79
CA LYS A 40 4.94 -2.98 5.91
C LYS A 40 4.19 -2.11 6.91
N MET A 41 3.30 -1.24 6.44
CA MET A 41 2.47 -0.41 7.31
C MET A 41 1.50 -1.22 8.18
N LEU A 42 0.96 -2.33 7.65
CA LEU A 42 0.02 -3.19 8.39
C LEU A 42 0.70 -4.05 9.46
N CYS A 43 1.98 -4.40 9.28
CA CYS A 43 2.70 -5.34 10.13
C CYS A 43 4.18 -4.97 10.33
N PRO A 44 4.52 -3.75 10.79
CA PRO A 44 5.92 -3.35 10.96
C PRO A 44 6.57 -4.10 12.13
N GLY A 45 7.83 -4.51 11.97
CA GLY A 45 8.58 -5.24 12.99
C GLY A 45 8.11 -6.68 13.22
N MET A 46 7.16 -7.17 12.41
CA MET A 46 6.60 -8.54 12.49
C MET A 46 6.99 -9.41 11.30
N ARG A 47 7.87 -8.93 10.42
CA ARG A 47 8.33 -9.63 9.20
C ARG A 47 9.78 -10.12 9.37
N GLY A 48 9.97 -11.12 10.23
CA GLY A 48 11.29 -11.71 10.51
C GLY A 48 12.13 -10.88 11.48
N ASP A 49 13.44 -10.84 11.29
CA ASP A 49 14.41 -10.17 12.19
C ASP A 49 14.51 -8.64 12.02
N LYS A 50 13.58 -8.02 11.27
CA LYS A 50 13.66 -6.59 10.94
C LYS A 50 13.06 -5.71 12.03
N ASP A 51 13.75 -4.59 12.28
CA ASP A 51 13.29 -3.54 13.19
C ASP A 51 12.08 -2.78 12.61
N THR A 52 11.18 -2.36 13.48
CA THR A 52 9.99 -1.55 13.15
C THR A 52 10.38 -0.29 12.39
N VAL A 53 11.47 0.39 12.82
CA VAL A 53 11.95 1.61 12.16
C VAL A 53 12.40 1.33 10.73
N GLN A 54 13.05 0.18 10.50
CA GLN A 54 13.49 -0.23 9.18
C GLN A 54 12.29 -0.49 8.25
N ASP A 55 11.27 -1.20 8.73
CA ASP A 55 10.05 -1.43 7.94
C ASP A 55 9.34 -0.13 7.56
N LEU A 56 9.30 0.86 8.46
CA LEU A 56 8.71 2.17 8.17
C LEU A 56 9.52 2.96 7.14
N LYS A 57 10.86 2.94 7.23
CA LYS A 57 11.74 3.56 6.22
C LYS A 57 11.56 2.90 4.85
N GLU A 58 11.59 1.58 4.80
CA GLU A 58 11.40 0.85 3.54
C GLU A 58 9.97 1.01 2.98
N ALA A 59 8.97 1.30 3.81
CA ALA A 59 7.62 1.66 3.36
C ALA A 59 7.60 3.05 2.72
N ARG A 60 8.27 4.04 3.34
CA ARG A 60 8.43 5.39 2.78
C ARG A 60 9.10 5.34 1.41
N ASP A 61 10.24 4.66 1.29
CA ASP A 61 10.97 4.54 0.02
C ASP A 61 10.12 3.91 -1.10
N ALA A 62 9.21 3.00 -0.74
CA ALA A 62 8.29 2.40 -1.68
C ALA A 62 7.17 3.35 -2.10
N ILE A 63 6.68 4.22 -1.20
CA ILE A 63 5.73 5.28 -1.54
C ILE A 63 6.39 6.33 -2.44
N ASP A 64 7.61 6.78 -2.12
CA ASP A 64 8.33 7.76 -2.93
C ASP A 64 8.49 7.25 -4.38
N ARG A 65 8.90 5.98 -4.57
CA ARG A 65 8.90 5.34 -5.90
C ARG A 65 7.54 5.30 -6.57
N SER A 66 6.46 5.02 -5.83
CA SER A 66 5.12 5.00 -6.43
C SER A 66 4.71 6.37 -6.95
N VAL A 67 5.08 7.44 -6.25
CA VAL A 67 4.83 8.82 -6.69
C VAL A 67 5.63 9.13 -7.96
N GLU A 68 6.90 8.74 -8.03
CA GLU A 68 7.74 8.89 -9.23
C GLU A 68 7.14 8.17 -10.45
N MET A 69 6.60 6.96 -10.24
CA MET A 69 5.96 6.18 -11.30
C MET A 69 4.67 6.84 -11.81
N GLU A 70 3.83 7.34 -10.90
CA GLU A 70 2.61 8.07 -11.27
C GLU A 70 2.92 9.38 -11.99
N ALA A 71 3.94 10.13 -11.53
CA ALA A 71 4.41 11.33 -12.20
C ALA A 71 4.90 11.03 -13.63
N SER A 72 5.72 9.99 -13.78
CA SER A 72 6.23 9.56 -15.10
C SER A 72 5.11 9.11 -16.04
N HIS A 73 4.05 8.49 -15.51
CA HIS A 73 2.87 8.12 -16.30
C HIS A 73 2.10 9.36 -16.77
N MET A 74 2.01 10.42 -15.96
CA MET A 74 1.40 11.68 -16.38
C MET A 74 2.19 12.36 -17.50
N ASP A 75 3.52 12.36 -17.42
CA ASP A 75 4.39 12.96 -18.44
C ASP A 75 4.27 12.25 -19.82
N LEU A 76 4.01 10.94 -19.84
CA LEU A 76 3.80 10.18 -21.08
C LEU A 76 2.43 10.41 -21.73
N VAL A 77 1.39 10.72 -20.94
CA VAL A 77 0.04 10.98 -21.45
C VAL A 77 -0.03 12.34 -22.14
N GLU A 78 0.70 13.34 -21.63
CA GLU A 78 0.73 14.68 -22.22
C GLU A 78 1.60 14.75 -23.49
N ALA A 79 2.52 13.78 -23.67
CA ALA A 79 3.37 13.69 -24.85
C ALA A 79 2.73 12.94 -26.05
N LEU A 80 1.51 12.40 -25.91
CA LEU A 80 0.83 11.75 -27.04
C LEU A 80 0.32 12.81 -28.02
N PRO A 81 0.65 12.72 -29.32
CA PRO A 81 0.06 13.59 -30.32
C PRO A 81 -1.47 13.41 -30.30
N PRO A 82 -2.25 14.48 -30.59
CA PRO A 82 -3.69 14.34 -30.69
C PRO A 82 -4.01 13.22 -31.69
N VAL A 83 -4.75 12.21 -31.22
CA VAL A 83 -5.29 11.16 -32.08
C VAL A 83 -6.26 11.86 -33.02
N ASP A 84 -5.84 12.06 -34.25
CA ASP A 84 -6.65 12.63 -35.30
C ASP A 84 -7.80 11.65 -35.62
N SER A 85 -9.03 12.18 -35.53
CA SER A 85 -10.24 11.52 -36.02
C SER A 85 -10.80 12.33 -37.18
#